data_AF-A0AAD8GXC1-F1
#
_entry.id   AF-A0AAD8GXC1-F1
#
_cell.length_a   1.000
_cell.length_b   1.000
_cell.length_c   1.000
_cell.angle_alpha   90.00
_cell.angle_beta   90.00
_cell.angle_gamma   90.00
#
_symmetry.space_group_name_H-M   'P 1'
#
loop_
_entity.id
_entity.type
_entity.pdbx_description
1 polymer ?
#
loop_
_entity_poly.entity_id
_entity_poly.type
_entity_poly.pdbx_seq_one_letter_code
_entity_poly.pdbx_strand_id
1 'polypeptide(L)'
;MLSYEHYYLICLNIKTRSWEVIDNIRHGRAANKEYGRKLRQLKQHFVKYLKNRELTWFATSINKLKTIHMKMPWQTFKNYIDCGVFLMRHMETYKGNKNDWTTQFKIEQRQKVQLDRLRTMYTNAILTSNMNEKREFVLKESKLFYNKIAGQGLLKVVIAGSSRKSKSKKTEESVYFPDLLSATESD
;
A
#
# COMPACT_ATOMS: atom_id res chain seq x y z
N MET A 1 -1.39 0.45 -22.42
CA MET A 1 -0.41 0.99 -21.46
C MET A 1 -0.85 2.42 -21.16
N LEU A 2 -1.37 2.70 -19.97
CA LEU A 2 -1.84 4.05 -19.61
C LEU A 2 -0.62 4.96 -19.47
N SER A 3 -0.27 5.67 -20.54
CA SER A 3 0.79 6.66 -20.56
C SER A 3 0.22 7.99 -20.01
N TYR A 4 0.83 8.50 -18.94
CA TYR A 4 0.74 9.89 -18.45
C TYR A 4 -0.49 10.36 -17.64
N GLU A 5 -1.17 9.51 -16.87
CA GLU A 5 -2.07 10.02 -15.81
C GLU A 5 -1.36 10.00 -14.45
N HIS A 6 -1.02 11.19 -13.96
CA HIS A 6 -0.51 11.40 -12.61
C HIS A 6 -1.67 11.50 -11.62
N TYR A 7 -1.62 10.71 -10.54
CA TYR A 7 -2.68 10.61 -9.55
C TYR A 7 -2.32 11.35 -8.24
N TYR A 8 -3.25 12.16 -7.73
CA TYR A 8 -3.10 12.93 -6.51
C TYR A 8 -4.45 13.17 -5.84
N LEU A 9 -4.44 13.60 -4.57
CA LEU A 9 -5.65 13.78 -3.76
C LEU A 9 -6.01 15.27 -3.64
N ILE A 10 -7.28 15.58 -3.86
CA ILE A 10 -7.88 16.86 -3.49
C ILE A 10 -8.83 16.61 -2.32
N CYS A 11 -8.54 17.20 -1.16
CA CYS A 11 -9.37 17.11 0.03
C CYS A 11 -10.07 18.44 0.30
N LEU A 12 -11.40 18.45 0.37
CA LEU A 12 -12.14 19.56 0.98
C LEU A 12 -12.13 19.35 2.49
N ASN A 13 -11.21 20.00 3.19
CA ASN A 13 -11.10 19.90 4.63
C ASN A 13 -12.02 20.94 5.30
N ILE A 14 -13.16 20.45 5.79
CA ILE A 14 -14.18 21.29 6.44
C ILE A 14 -13.67 21.84 7.78
N LYS A 15 -12.86 21.06 8.51
CA LYS A 15 -12.31 21.45 9.83
C LYS A 15 -11.32 22.60 9.70
N THR A 16 -10.39 22.53 8.74
CA THR A 16 -9.42 23.61 8.48
C THR A 16 -9.95 24.68 7.53
N ARG A 17 -11.16 24.50 7.00
CA ARG A 17 -11.82 25.36 6.01
C ARG A 17 -10.91 25.65 4.82
N SER A 18 -10.44 24.59 4.15
CA SER A 18 -9.57 24.73 3.00
C SER A 18 -9.71 23.61 1.97
N TRP A 19 -9.29 23.90 0.73
CA TRP A 19 -9.07 22.89 -0.30
C TRP A 19 -7.59 22.48 -0.28
N GLU A 20 -7.31 21.25 0.08
CA GLU A 20 -5.95 20.75 0.26
C GLU A 20 -5.59 19.86 -0.93
N VAL A 21 -4.53 20.22 -1.65
CA VAL A 21 -3.93 19.39 -2.70
C VAL A 21 -2.78 18.61 -2.10
N ILE A 22 -2.88 17.29 -2.16
CA ILE A 22 -1.96 16.34 -1.55
C ILE A 22 -1.38 15.48 -2.66
N ASP A 23 -0.08 15.66 -2.91
CA ASP A 23 0.61 15.05 -4.03
C ASP A 23 1.99 14.51 -3.60
N ASN A 24 2.39 13.36 -4.14
CA ASN A 24 3.73 12.83 -3.93
C ASN A 24 4.81 13.58 -4.72
N ILE A 25 4.47 14.34 -5.76
CA ILE A 25 5.42 15.14 -6.54
C ILE A 25 5.57 16.54 -5.94
N ARG A 26 6.82 16.97 -5.77
CA ARG A 26 7.15 18.30 -5.27
C ARG A 26 7.22 19.31 -6.42
N HIS A 27 6.13 20.06 -6.62
CA HIS A 27 6.08 21.12 -7.64
C HIS A 27 6.62 22.49 -7.19
N GLY A 28 6.79 22.70 -5.87
CA GLY A 28 7.31 23.98 -5.35
C GLY A 28 6.47 25.18 -5.81
N ARG A 29 7.13 26.19 -6.40
CA ARG A 29 6.46 27.40 -6.92
C ARG A 29 5.56 27.12 -8.14
N ALA A 30 5.76 26.00 -8.83
CA ALA A 30 4.97 25.63 -10.00
C ALA A 30 3.62 24.96 -9.67
N ALA A 31 3.32 24.70 -8.39
CA ALA A 31 2.12 23.99 -7.98
C ALA A 31 0.82 24.64 -8.52
N ASN A 32 0.71 25.98 -8.47
CA ASN A 32 -0.48 26.65 -8.98
C ASN A 32 -0.65 26.48 -10.51
N LYS A 33 0.46 26.43 -11.27
CA LYS A 33 0.44 26.15 -12.71
C LYS A 33 -0.06 24.74 -12.99
N GLU A 34 0.34 23.77 -12.17
CA GLU A 34 -0.05 22.36 -12.30
C GLU A 34 -1.54 22.14 -12.00
N TYR A 35 -2.00 22.60 -10.83
CA TYR A 35 -3.33 22.23 -10.32
C TYR A 35 -4.40 23.29 -10.56
N GLY A 36 -4.02 24.55 -10.78
CA GLY A 36 -4.92 25.70 -10.63
C GLY A 36 -6.16 25.64 -11.53
N ARG A 37 -6.00 25.28 -12.81
CA ARG A 37 -7.13 25.17 -13.75
C ARG A 37 -8.08 24.03 -13.37
N LYS A 38 -7.54 22.82 -13.15
CA LYS A 38 -8.33 21.62 -12.80
C LYS A 38 -9.09 21.83 -11.49
N LEU A 39 -8.41 22.38 -10.48
CA LEU A 39 -9.02 22.67 -9.19
C LEU A 39 -10.11 23.75 -9.28
N ARG A 40 -9.90 24.81 -10.08
CA ARG A 40 -10.93 25.83 -10.30
C ARG A 40 -12.19 25.24 -10.93
N GLN A 41 -12.04 24.39 -11.94
CA GLN A 41 -13.17 23.71 -12.58
C GLN A 41 -13.89 22.80 -11.60
N LEU A 42 -13.17 21.97 -10.83
CA LEU A 42 -13.74 21.12 -9.80
C LEU A 42 -14.54 21.94 -8.77
N LYS A 43 -13.98 23.04 -8.26
CA LYS A 43 -14.66 23.94 -7.32
C LYS A 43 -15.93 24.53 -7.93
N GLN A 44 -15.88 25.01 -9.17
CA GLN A 44 -17.04 25.59 -9.86
C GLN A 44 -18.17 24.58 -10.01
N HIS A 45 -17.87 23.35 -10.44
CA HIS A 45 -18.86 22.29 -10.56
C HIS A 45 -19.46 21.91 -9.21
N PHE A 46 -18.63 21.77 -8.18
CA PHE A 46 -19.10 21.42 -6.83
C PHE A 46 -19.98 22.53 -6.22
N VAL A 47 -19.57 23.79 -6.35
CA VAL A 47 -20.37 24.96 -5.91
C VAL A 47 -21.70 25.02 -6.66
N LYS A 48 -21.70 24.80 -7.98
CA LYS A 48 -22.94 24.75 -8.77
C LYS A 48 -23.86 23.62 -8.31
N TYR A 49 -23.31 22.42 -8.07
CA TYR A 49 -24.05 21.29 -7.53
C TYR A 49 -24.72 21.65 -6.19
N LEU A 50 -23.99 22.25 -5.25
CA LEU A 50 -24.55 22.64 -3.95
C LEU A 50 -25.68 23.68 -4.09
N LYS A 51 -25.54 24.67 -4.99
CA LYS A 51 -26.62 25.63 -5.27
C LYS A 51 -27.87 24.96 -5.82
N ASN A 52 -27.71 24.01 -6.74
CA ASN A 52 -28.81 23.23 -7.30
C ASN A 52 -29.51 22.33 -6.26
N ARG A 53 -28.84 22.05 -5.14
CA ARG A 53 -29.39 21.33 -3.98
C ARG A 53 -29.92 22.28 -2.90
N GLU A 54 -30.11 23.55 -3.23
CA GLU A 54 -30.60 24.60 -2.32
C GLU A 54 -29.66 24.89 -1.13
N LEU A 55 -28.42 24.42 -1.16
CA LEU A 55 -27.39 24.64 -0.13
C LEU A 55 -26.58 25.92 -0.40
N THR A 56 -27.26 27.03 -0.71
CA THR A 56 -26.63 28.27 -1.22
C THR A 56 -25.65 28.91 -0.23
N TRP A 57 -25.97 28.93 1.06
CA TRP A 57 -25.07 29.45 2.09
C TRP A 57 -23.77 28.64 2.13
N PHE A 58 -23.88 27.30 2.11
CA PHE A 58 -22.73 26.41 2.14
C PHE A 58 -21.89 26.51 0.88
N ALA A 59 -22.54 26.58 -0.29
CA ALA A 59 -21.88 26.82 -1.58
C ALA A 59 -21.05 28.11 -1.56
N THR A 60 -21.61 29.20 -1.02
CA THR A 60 -20.93 30.49 -0.88
C THR A 60 -19.75 30.42 0.09
N SER A 61 -19.92 29.71 1.20
CA SER A 61 -18.87 29.45 2.20
C SER A 61 -17.70 28.67 1.59
N ILE A 62 -17.97 27.58 0.85
CA ILE A 62 -16.96 26.75 0.19
C ILE A 62 -16.22 27.50 -0.92
N ASN A 63 -16.92 28.33 -1.70
CA ASN A 63 -16.33 29.08 -2.82
C ASN A 63 -15.24 30.06 -2.36
N LYS A 64 -15.34 30.55 -1.11
CA LYS A 64 -14.36 31.46 -0.51
C LYS A 64 -13.15 30.75 0.09
N LEU A 65 -13.14 29.42 0.17
CA LEU A 65 -12.06 28.68 0.83
C LEU A 65 -10.78 28.69 -0.01
N LYS A 66 -9.68 29.00 0.67
CA LYS A 66 -8.33 29.01 0.09
C LYS A 66 -7.90 27.61 -0.34
N THR A 67 -7.02 27.56 -1.33
CA THR A 67 -6.31 26.34 -1.72
C THR A 67 -4.98 26.27 -0.96
N ILE A 68 -4.65 25.11 -0.44
CA ILE A 68 -3.37 24.80 0.19
C ILE A 68 -2.71 23.68 -0.62
N HIS A 69 -1.49 23.91 -1.11
CA HIS A 69 -0.64 22.86 -1.65
C HIS A 69 0.18 22.27 -0.51
N MET A 70 -0.13 21.04 -0.12
CA MET A 70 0.49 20.41 1.04
C MET A 70 1.96 20.09 0.76
N LYS A 71 2.85 20.67 1.57
CA LYS A 71 4.28 20.33 1.60
C LYS A 71 4.50 19.20 2.59
N MET A 72 5.05 18.08 2.14
CA MET A 72 5.32 16.91 2.98
C MET A 72 6.78 16.48 2.83
N PRO A 73 7.43 15.99 3.91
CA PRO A 73 8.85 15.63 3.88
C PRO A 73 9.16 14.40 3.01
N TRP A 74 8.16 13.57 2.71
CA TRP A 74 8.28 12.38 1.86
C TRP A 74 7.93 12.63 0.38
N GLN A 75 7.72 13.88 -0.05
CA GLN A 75 7.53 14.15 -1.47
C GLN A 75 8.79 13.81 -2.28
N THR A 76 8.55 13.44 -3.53
CA THR A 76 9.52 13.00 -4.54
C THR A 76 9.61 14.05 -5.65
N PHE A 77 10.68 14.03 -6.45
CA PHE A 77 10.81 14.96 -7.58
C PHE A 77 10.34 14.36 -8.90
N LYS A 78 10.50 13.05 -9.09
CA LYS A 78 10.28 12.39 -10.38
C LYS A 78 9.60 11.02 -10.30
N ASN A 79 9.10 10.60 -9.13
CA ASN A 79 8.44 9.30 -9.01
C ASN A 79 6.97 9.36 -9.44
N TYR A 80 6.75 9.36 -10.77
CA TYR A 80 5.42 9.31 -11.37
C TYR A 80 4.85 7.88 -11.45
N ILE A 81 5.70 6.86 -11.31
CA ILE A 81 5.30 5.44 -11.42
C ILE A 81 4.48 5.03 -10.20
N ASP A 82 4.80 5.55 -9.02
CA ASP A 82 4.18 5.18 -7.75
C ASP A 82 3.07 6.12 -7.28
N CYS A 83 2.66 7.10 -8.09
CA CYS A 83 1.67 8.10 -7.69
C CYS A 83 0.36 7.47 -7.17
N GLY A 84 -0.09 6.36 -7.76
CA GLY A 84 -1.25 5.59 -7.26
C GLY A 84 -1.03 4.97 -5.88
N VAL A 85 0.16 4.46 -5.57
CA VAL A 85 0.51 3.91 -4.25
C VAL A 85 0.53 5.02 -3.19
N PHE A 86 1.10 6.18 -3.53
CA PHE A 86 1.05 7.35 -2.66
C PHE A 86 -0.38 7.83 -2.43
N LEU A 87 -1.18 7.94 -3.49
CA LEU A 87 -2.59 8.35 -3.39
C LEU A 87 -3.37 7.44 -2.43
N MET A 88 -3.30 6.12 -2.63
CA MET A 88 -3.96 5.16 -1.75
C MET A 88 -3.49 5.31 -0.29
N ARG A 89 -2.18 5.44 -0.07
CA ARG A 89 -1.63 5.63 1.28
C ARG A 89 -2.06 6.96 1.91
N HIS A 90 -2.14 8.03 1.14
CA HIS A 90 -2.61 9.33 1.62
C HIS A 90 -4.08 9.27 1.98
N MET A 91 -4.93 8.65 1.16
CA MET A 91 -6.34 8.45 1.48
C MET A 91 -6.54 7.59 2.74
N GLU A 92 -5.73 6.54 2.91
CA GLU A 92 -5.80 5.65 4.07
C GLU A 92 -5.42 6.37 5.38
N THR A 93 -4.36 7.19 5.35
CA THR A 93 -3.73 7.73 6.57
C THR A 93 -4.07 9.17 6.88
N TYR A 94 -4.48 9.98 5.90
CA TYR A 94 -4.79 11.38 6.13
C TYR A 94 -6.16 11.54 6.81
N LYS A 95 -6.17 12.13 8.01
CA LYS A 95 -7.40 12.34 8.82
C LYS A 95 -7.75 13.82 9.00
N GLY A 96 -7.29 14.69 8.10
CA GLY A 96 -7.63 16.12 8.10
C GLY A 96 -6.79 17.01 9.01
N ASN A 97 -5.74 16.47 9.65
CA ASN A 97 -4.74 17.27 10.35
C ASN A 97 -3.35 16.89 9.85
N LYS A 98 -2.63 17.85 9.25
CA LYS A 98 -1.26 17.67 8.78
C LYS A 98 -0.27 17.41 9.92
N ASN A 99 -0.45 18.07 11.06
CA ASN A 99 0.55 18.06 12.13
C ASN A 99 0.68 16.68 12.79
N ASP A 100 -0.41 15.91 12.81
CA ASP A 100 -0.45 14.57 13.39
C ASP A 100 -0.35 13.47 12.32
N TRP A 101 -0.12 13.86 11.06
CA TRP A 101 -0.21 12.94 9.94
C TRP A 101 1.08 12.13 9.75
N THR A 102 0.96 10.82 9.95
CA THR A 102 2.05 9.86 9.72
C THR A 102 1.69 8.90 8.60
N THR A 103 2.50 8.89 7.53
CA THR A 103 2.39 7.93 6.42
C THR A 103 3.37 6.75 6.54
N GLN A 104 4.28 6.84 7.51
CA GLN A 104 5.50 6.01 7.64
C GLN A 104 6.51 6.20 6.51
N PHE A 105 6.22 6.96 5.46
CA PHE A 105 7.18 7.17 4.38
C PHE A 105 8.42 7.92 4.86
N LYS A 106 9.59 7.39 4.49
CA LYS A 106 10.88 8.06 4.66
C LYS A 106 11.06 9.13 3.57
N ILE A 107 12.20 9.81 3.55
CA ILE A 107 12.62 10.65 2.42
C ILE A 107 12.76 9.81 1.15
N GLU A 108 12.61 10.44 -0.02
CA GLU A 108 12.60 9.80 -1.36
C GLU A 108 13.65 8.70 -1.54
N GLN A 109 14.90 8.94 -1.14
CA GLN A 109 16.02 7.99 -1.32
C GLN A 109 15.87 6.68 -0.52
N ARG A 110 14.98 6.63 0.47
CA ARG A 110 14.80 5.49 1.39
C ARG A 110 13.40 4.87 1.33
N GLN A 111 12.60 5.23 0.32
CA GLN A 111 11.20 4.79 0.22
C GLN A 111 11.00 3.47 -0.52
N LYS A 112 11.98 3.00 -1.31
CA LYS A 112 11.79 1.86 -2.25
C LYS A 112 11.14 0.64 -1.60
N VAL A 113 11.69 0.15 -0.49
CA VAL A 113 11.14 -1.03 0.22
C VAL A 113 9.73 -0.78 0.74
N GLN A 114 9.42 0.46 1.16
CA GLN A 114 8.09 0.83 1.65
C GLN A 114 7.06 0.85 0.52
N LEU A 115 7.46 1.37 -0.64
CA LEU A 115 6.64 1.40 -1.85
C LEU A 115 6.41 -0.01 -2.40
N ASP A 116 7.44 -0.84 -2.46
CA ASP A 116 7.32 -2.22 -2.93
C ASP A 116 6.40 -3.04 -2.01
N ARG A 117 6.57 -2.91 -0.68
CA ARG A 117 5.65 -3.54 0.30
C ARG A 117 4.22 -3.06 0.12
N LEU A 118 4.02 -1.75 -0.02
CA LEU A 118 2.69 -1.18 -0.20
C LEU A 118 2.03 -1.62 -1.49
N ARG A 119 2.79 -1.68 -2.59
CA ARG A 119 2.31 -2.20 -3.86
C ARG A 119 1.80 -3.63 -3.69
N THR A 120 2.59 -4.50 -3.05
CA THR A 120 2.15 -5.87 -2.75
C THR A 120 0.90 -5.90 -1.88
N MET A 121 0.83 -5.11 -0.82
CA MET A 121 -0.33 -5.08 0.09
C MET A 121 -1.60 -4.61 -0.62
N TYR A 122 -1.54 -3.50 -1.36
CA TYR A 122 -2.68 -2.95 -2.08
C TYR A 122 -3.11 -3.85 -3.23
N THR A 123 -2.17 -4.40 -4.00
CA THR A 123 -2.49 -5.38 -5.05
C THR A 123 -3.18 -6.61 -4.46
N ASN A 124 -2.66 -7.17 -3.36
CA ASN A 124 -3.30 -8.29 -2.68
C ASN A 124 -4.72 -7.92 -2.23
N ALA A 125 -4.89 -6.78 -1.55
CA ALA A 125 -6.20 -6.33 -1.09
C ALA A 125 -7.23 -6.18 -2.23
N ILE A 126 -6.82 -5.61 -3.36
CA ILE A 126 -7.67 -5.45 -4.56
C ILE A 126 -8.01 -6.82 -5.14
N LEU A 127 -7.02 -7.68 -5.36
CA LEU A 127 -7.20 -8.98 -5.98
C LEU A 127 -8.09 -9.92 -5.15
N THR A 128 -7.98 -9.87 -3.83
CA THR A 128 -8.75 -10.73 -2.93
C THR A 128 -10.05 -10.10 -2.43
N SER A 129 -10.32 -8.85 -2.78
CA SER A 129 -11.53 -8.13 -2.38
C SER A 129 -12.79 -8.85 -2.87
N ASN A 130 -13.82 -8.90 -2.03
CA ASN A 130 -15.16 -9.37 -2.41
C ASN A 130 -15.78 -8.56 -3.56
N MET A 131 -15.31 -7.33 -3.79
CA MET A 131 -15.75 -6.49 -4.91
C MET A 131 -15.08 -6.86 -6.24
N ASN A 132 -14.03 -7.69 -6.22
CA ASN A 132 -13.37 -8.14 -7.44
C ASN A 132 -14.16 -9.29 -8.08
N GLU A 133 -14.79 -9.04 -9.23
CA GLU A 133 -15.53 -10.03 -9.99
C GLU A 133 -14.71 -11.28 -10.37
N LYS A 134 -13.38 -11.14 -10.46
CA LYS A 134 -12.46 -12.25 -10.76
C LYS A 134 -11.84 -12.89 -9.52
N ARG A 135 -12.31 -12.54 -8.31
CA ARG A 135 -11.75 -13.02 -7.04
C ARG A 135 -11.58 -14.53 -7.00
N GLU A 136 -12.63 -15.30 -7.29
CA GLU A 136 -12.58 -16.78 -7.20
C GLU A 136 -11.53 -17.38 -8.12
N PHE A 137 -11.45 -16.88 -9.35
CA PHE A 137 -10.41 -17.29 -10.30
C PHE A 137 -9.02 -16.97 -9.77
N VAL A 138 -8.80 -15.73 -9.30
CA VAL A 138 -7.50 -15.31 -8.77
C VAL A 138 -7.10 -16.15 -7.56
N LEU A 139 -8.01 -16.43 -6.63
CA LEU A 139 -7.73 -17.26 -5.46
C LEU A 139 -7.41 -18.70 -5.83
N LYS A 140 -8.15 -19.28 -6.78
CA LYS A 140 -7.90 -20.62 -7.29
C LYS A 140 -6.51 -20.72 -7.92
N GLU A 141 -6.20 -19.84 -8.87
CA GLU A 141 -4.90 -19.82 -9.55
C GLU A 141 -3.75 -19.55 -8.58
N SER A 142 -3.95 -18.64 -7.61
CA SER A 142 -2.96 -18.37 -6.56
C SER A 142 -2.66 -19.61 -5.72
N LYS A 143 -3.68 -20.39 -5.35
CA LYS A 143 -3.52 -21.64 -4.60
C LYS A 143 -2.78 -22.70 -5.42
N LEU A 144 -3.13 -22.85 -6.70
CA LEU A 144 -2.45 -23.78 -7.61
C LEU A 144 -0.98 -23.40 -7.79
N PHE A 145 -0.70 -22.12 -8.00
CA PHE A 145 0.65 -21.61 -8.11
C PHE A 145 1.48 -21.85 -6.84
N TYR A 146 0.92 -21.54 -5.67
CA TYR A 146 1.57 -21.77 -4.37
C TYR A 146 1.95 -23.25 -4.19
N ASN A 147 1.01 -24.16 -4.43
CA ASN A 147 1.25 -25.60 -4.29
C ASN A 147 2.36 -26.09 -5.24
N LYS A 148 2.38 -25.58 -6.48
CA LYS A 148 3.43 -25.90 -7.47
C LYS A 148 4.81 -25.46 -6.97
N ILE A 149 4.93 -24.25 -6.46
CA ILE A 149 6.21 -23.71 -5.95
C ILE A 149 6.64 -24.45 -4.68
N ALA A 150 5.73 -24.70 -3.75
CA ALA A 150 6.03 -25.46 -2.52
C ALA A 150 6.53 -26.88 -2.82
N GLY A 151 5.90 -27.57 -3.77
CA GLY A 151 6.33 -28.89 -4.23
C GLY A 151 7.73 -28.88 -4.85
N GLN A 152 8.07 -27.86 -5.66
CA GLN A 152 9.41 -27.72 -6.22
C GLN A 152 10.46 -27.42 -5.14
N GLY A 153 10.12 -26.60 -4.14
CA GLY A 153 10.99 -26.33 -2.99
C GLY A 153 11.30 -27.61 -2.21
N LEU A 154 10.26 -28.40 -1.90
CA LEU A 154 10.42 -29.69 -1.24
C LEU A 154 11.30 -30.64 -2.05
N LEU A 155 11.07 -30.74 -3.36
CA LEU A 155 11.87 -31.58 -4.24
C LEU A 155 13.36 -31.20 -4.22
N LYS A 156 13.68 -29.90 -4.23
CA LYS A 156 15.06 -29.41 -4.12
C LYS A 156 15.71 -29.81 -2.78
N VAL A 157 14.97 -29.72 -1.67
CA VAL A 157 15.46 -30.13 -0.35
C VAL A 157 15.73 -31.63 -0.30
N VAL A 158 14.82 -32.45 -0.85
CA VAL A 158 14.98 -33.92 -0.91
C VAL A 158 16.21 -34.30 -1.73
N ILE A 159 16.40 -33.70 -2.91
CA ILE A 159 17.59 -33.95 -3.76
C ILE A 159 18.88 -33.54 -3.04
N ALA A 160 18.90 -32.37 -2.38
CA ALA A 160 20.06 -31.91 -1.62
C ALA A 160 20.39 -32.82 -0.42
N GLY A 161 19.37 -33.36 0.26
CA GLY A 161 19.53 -34.33 1.34
C GLY A 161 20.03 -35.69 0.86
N SER A 162 19.50 -36.19 -0.26
CA SER A 162 19.90 -37.46 -0.86
C SER A 162 21.31 -37.43 -1.47
N SER A 163 21.77 -36.25 -1.92
CA SER A 163 23.14 -36.05 -2.42
C SER A 163 24.20 -36.00 -1.31
N ARG A 164 23.81 -35.80 -0.04
CA ARG A 164 24.70 -36.00 1.11
C ARG A 164 24.78 -37.49 1.40
N LYS A 165 25.59 -38.23 0.64
CA LYS A 165 26.02 -39.57 1.05
C LYS A 165 26.61 -39.49 2.46
N SER A 166 26.12 -40.37 3.33
CA SER A 166 26.75 -40.69 4.61
C SER A 166 28.23 -40.99 4.37
N LYS A 167 29.12 -40.13 4.87
CA LYS A 167 30.44 -40.62 5.25
C LYS A 167 30.19 -41.54 6.43
N SER A 168 30.16 -42.84 6.20
CA SER A 168 30.30 -43.84 7.25
C SER A 168 31.68 -43.65 7.88
N LYS A 169 31.80 -42.72 8.82
CA LYS A 169 32.82 -42.83 9.86
C LYS A 169 32.32 -43.93 10.79
N LYS A 170 33.03 -45.07 10.79
CA LYS A 170 33.05 -45.95 11.96
C LYS A 170 33.55 -45.09 13.12
N THR A 171 32.64 -44.59 13.94
CA THR A 171 32.95 -44.21 15.31
C THR A 171 32.66 -45.43 16.16
N GLU A 172 33.74 -46.11 16.55
CA GLU A 172 33.74 -46.91 17.77
C GLU A 172 33.56 -45.94 18.94
N GLU A 173 32.32 -45.61 19.27
CA GLU A 173 31.98 -45.07 20.58
C GLU A 173 30.76 -45.83 21.05
N SER A 174 30.93 -46.52 22.18
CA SER A 174 29.88 -47.28 22.86
C SER A 174 28.72 -46.34 23.19
N VAL A 175 27.57 -46.56 22.56
CA VAL A 175 26.34 -45.84 22.89
C VAL A 175 25.74 -46.49 24.14
N TYR A 176 25.70 -45.71 25.23
CA TYR A 176 24.94 -46.03 26.43
C TYR A 176 23.45 -45.85 26.13
N PHE A 177 22.66 -46.90 26.38
CA PHE A 177 21.20 -46.84 26.36
C PHE A 177 20.70 -46.79 27.81
N PRO A 178 20.03 -45.71 28.25
CA PRO A 178 19.23 -45.75 29.46
C PRO A 178 17.97 -46.56 29.18
N ASP A 179 17.75 -47.59 29.99
CA ASP A 179 16.62 -48.51 29.88
C ASP A 179 15.26 -47.80 29.99
N LEU A 180 14.37 -48.19 29.09
CA LEU A 180 12.92 -47.98 29.19
C LEU A 180 12.33 -49.13 30.04
N LEU A 181 11.97 -48.82 31.29
CA LEU A 181 10.95 -49.53 32.06
C LEU A 181 9.86 -48.49 32.35
N SER A 182 8.79 -48.44 31.55
CA SER A 182 7.56 -49.23 31.63
C SER A 182 6.62 -48.81 32.78
N ALA A 183 5.50 -48.19 32.38
CA ALA A 183 4.18 -48.14 33.02
C ALA A 183 4.11 -47.57 34.47
N THR A 184 3.11 -46.78 34.87
CA THR A 184 1.67 -47.06 34.85
C THR A 184 0.84 -45.79 35.07
N GLU A 185 -0.45 -45.93 34.80
CA GLU A 185 -1.59 -45.00 34.92
C GLU A 185 -1.88 -44.46 36.35
N SER A 186 -2.84 -43.52 36.41
CA SER A 186 -3.67 -43.01 37.55
C SER A 186 -2.94 -42.17 38.63
N ASP A 187 -3.41 -41.02 39.10
CA ASP A 187 -4.74 -40.36 39.11
C ASP A 187 -4.67 -38.87 38.67
#